data_AF-A0A9D6XH90-F1
#
_entry.id   AF-A0A9D6XH90-F1
#
_cell.length_a   1.000
_cell.length_b   1.000
_cell.length_c   1.000
_cell.angle_alpha   90.00
_cell.angle_beta   90.00
_cell.angle_gamma   90.00
#
_symmetry.space_group_name_H-M   'P 1'
#
loop_
_entity.id
_entity.type
_entity.pdbx_description
1 polymer ?
#
loop_
_entity_poly.entity_id
_entity_poly.type
_entity_poly.pdbx_seq_one_letter_code
_entity_poly.pdbx_strand_id
1 'polypeptide(L)'
;MKKPQAGKSSCLAIFFIIFFLRPALGGNAENWRNEVPCGRRLPEMQSVEKTDCKHAYEASLPNGGQLSVCVESGTDDSFCDVANILYRAKNGAVKEWKFDINQISGFQYRLDAVDFAGNGHEVILLGVMRMMTSGICIAYWTVWALSEDGVSDGLLVEDYGRMGFPTRSNGEPGALMLATQWRGGTEPDRGFGKYLLGVWYRYENGNWHSVLYDRDHPVIYRRYLFSHEKERDQGAGAEDYKPVTWYRHKSARPVVGPYPDDFLVEP
;
A
#
# COMPACT_ATOMS: atom_id res chain seq x y z
N MET A 1 -37.57 -4.06 -80.91
CA MET A 1 -37.20 -5.38 -80.34
C MET A 1 -35.69 -5.44 -80.19
N LYS A 2 -35.19 -5.49 -78.95
CA LYS A 2 -33.87 -6.01 -78.53
C LYS A 2 -33.77 -5.77 -77.02
N LYS A 3 -33.87 -6.83 -76.22
CA LYS A 3 -33.40 -6.82 -74.83
C LYS A 3 -31.90 -7.10 -74.85
N PRO A 4 -31.09 -6.34 -74.10
CA PRO A 4 -29.85 -6.87 -73.55
C PRO A 4 -29.96 -6.99 -72.02
N GLN A 5 -29.52 -8.15 -71.53
CA GLN A 5 -29.41 -8.52 -70.12
C GLN A 5 -28.41 -7.62 -69.39
N ALA A 6 -28.79 -7.22 -68.17
CA ALA A 6 -27.91 -6.60 -67.21
C ALA A 6 -26.84 -7.59 -66.72
N GLY A 7 -25.57 -7.20 -66.85
CA GLY A 7 -24.44 -7.89 -66.26
C GLY A 7 -24.50 -7.85 -64.74
N LYS A 8 -24.22 -9.00 -64.12
CA LYS A 8 -24.02 -9.10 -62.67
C LYS A 8 -22.67 -8.48 -62.32
N SER A 9 -22.69 -7.33 -61.64
CA SER A 9 -21.53 -6.81 -60.91
C SER A 9 -21.20 -7.75 -59.76
N SER A 10 -20.01 -8.34 -59.79
CA SER A 10 -19.38 -8.98 -58.64
C SER A 10 -19.04 -7.92 -57.60
N CYS A 11 -19.79 -7.87 -56.50
CA CYS A 11 -19.31 -7.25 -55.26
C CYS A 11 -18.23 -8.15 -54.67
N LEU A 12 -16.96 -7.83 -54.96
CA LEU A 12 -15.82 -8.38 -54.23
C LEU A 12 -15.79 -7.68 -52.86
N ALA A 13 -16.36 -8.33 -51.85
CA ALA A 13 -16.23 -7.90 -50.47
C ALA A 13 -14.77 -8.10 -50.03
N ILE A 14 -14.03 -7.00 -49.95
CA ILE A 14 -12.69 -6.96 -49.36
C ILE A 14 -12.86 -7.26 -47.86
N PHE A 15 -12.61 -8.50 -47.47
CA PHE A 15 -12.38 -8.86 -46.07
C PHE A 15 -11.07 -8.19 -45.63
N PHE A 16 -11.17 -7.05 -44.96
CA PHE A 16 -10.08 -6.56 -44.12
C PHE A 16 -9.92 -7.52 -42.95
N ILE A 17 -9.07 -8.53 -43.12
CA ILE A 17 -8.49 -9.25 -41.99
C ILE A 17 -7.54 -8.25 -41.32
N ILE A 18 -8.06 -7.52 -40.34
CA ILE A 18 -7.21 -6.82 -39.37
C ILE A 18 -6.53 -7.91 -38.56
N PHE A 19 -5.33 -8.30 -38.98
CA PHE A 19 -4.39 -8.97 -38.10
C PHE A 19 -4.12 -8.00 -36.95
N PHE A 20 -4.80 -8.20 -35.83
CA PHE A 20 -4.30 -7.74 -34.55
C PHE A 20 -2.99 -8.51 -34.31
N LEU A 21 -1.89 -7.97 -34.84
CA LEU A 21 -0.59 -8.12 -34.20
C LEU A 21 -0.72 -7.42 -32.84
N ARG A 22 -1.33 -8.10 -31.87
CA ARG A 22 -0.99 -7.86 -30.47
C ARG A 22 0.51 -8.17 -30.42
N PRO A 23 1.40 -7.21 -30.09
CA PRO A 23 2.69 -7.62 -29.62
C PRO A 23 2.42 -8.60 -28.48
N ALA A 24 3.02 -9.78 -28.55
CA ALA A 24 3.16 -10.64 -27.40
C ALA A 24 3.97 -9.82 -26.38
N LEU A 25 3.29 -9.00 -25.60
CA LEU A 25 3.81 -8.39 -24.39
C LEU A 25 4.02 -9.56 -23.44
N GLY A 26 5.18 -10.21 -23.58
CA GLY A 26 5.66 -11.31 -22.77
C GLY A 26 6.06 -10.84 -21.37
N GLY A 27 5.20 -10.07 -20.71
CA GLY A 27 5.26 -9.90 -19.27
C GLY A 27 4.78 -11.20 -18.64
N ASN A 28 5.65 -11.84 -17.86
CA ASN A 28 5.27 -12.99 -17.06
C ASN A 28 4.32 -12.46 -15.97
N ALA A 29 3.05 -12.89 -15.96
CA ALA A 29 1.99 -12.40 -15.07
C ALA A 29 2.25 -12.62 -13.56
N GLU A 30 3.45 -13.09 -13.21
CA GLU A 30 3.93 -13.41 -11.88
C GLU A 30 5.23 -12.63 -11.53
N ASN A 31 5.64 -11.66 -12.34
CA ASN A 31 6.84 -10.82 -12.11
C ASN A 31 6.82 -10.16 -10.71
N TRP A 32 5.65 -9.69 -10.28
CA TRP A 32 5.40 -9.13 -8.95
C TRP A 32 5.82 -10.04 -7.78
N ARG A 33 5.89 -11.37 -7.97
CA ARG A 33 6.37 -12.29 -6.91
C ARG A 33 7.85 -12.13 -6.62
N ASN A 34 8.60 -11.60 -7.59
CA ASN A 34 10.04 -11.48 -7.54
C ASN A 34 10.50 -10.09 -7.11
N GLU A 35 9.58 -9.14 -6.88
CA GLU A 35 9.97 -7.84 -6.35
C GLU A 35 10.70 -8.01 -5.03
N VAL A 36 11.64 -7.13 -4.73
CA VAL A 36 12.42 -7.18 -3.50
C VAL A 36 11.98 -6.08 -2.55
N PRO A 37 11.94 -6.36 -1.23
CA PRO A 37 11.70 -5.30 -0.26
C PRO A 37 12.82 -4.26 -0.36
N CYS A 38 12.47 -3.00 -0.17
CA CYS A 38 13.43 -1.90 -0.25
C CYS A 38 13.19 -0.87 0.84
N GLY A 39 14.06 0.13 0.90
CA GLY A 39 14.08 1.10 1.99
C GLY A 39 14.82 0.57 3.22
N ARG A 40 14.85 1.39 4.26
CA ARG A 40 15.53 1.09 5.52
C ARG A 40 14.71 1.60 6.69
N ARG A 41 14.80 0.91 7.82
CA ARG A 41 14.07 1.28 9.04
C ARG A 41 14.88 2.38 9.71
N LEU A 42 14.19 3.41 10.17
CA LEU A 42 14.79 4.46 10.96
C LEU A 42 14.71 4.12 12.46
N PRO A 43 15.57 4.74 13.29
CA PRO A 43 15.47 4.60 14.73
C PRO A 43 14.06 4.92 15.24
N GLU A 44 13.66 4.26 16.32
CA GLU A 44 12.39 4.54 16.99
C GLU A 44 12.36 5.97 17.50
N MET A 45 11.16 6.56 17.53
CA MET A 45 10.97 7.90 18.08
C MET A 45 11.31 7.89 19.57
N GLN A 46 12.07 8.89 20.02
CA GLN A 46 12.48 9.01 21.41
C GLN A 46 11.35 9.61 22.23
N SER A 47 11.02 8.98 23.35
CA SER A 47 10.12 9.57 24.34
C SER A 47 10.78 10.80 24.95
N VAL A 48 10.05 11.91 24.99
CA VAL A 48 10.48 13.17 25.61
C VAL A 48 9.41 13.67 26.57
N GLU A 49 9.80 14.50 27.52
CA GLU A 49 8.85 15.23 28.37
C GLU A 49 8.50 16.56 27.70
N LYS A 50 7.20 16.84 27.57
CA LYS A 50 6.70 18.14 27.12
C LYS A 50 5.53 18.58 27.99
N THR A 51 5.54 19.86 28.35
CA THR A 51 4.40 20.51 28.99
C THR A 51 3.18 20.36 28.08
N ASP A 52 2.03 20.03 28.66
CA ASP A 52 0.73 19.85 27.99
C ASP A 52 0.57 18.60 27.10
N CYS A 53 1.57 17.73 27.03
CA CYS A 53 1.45 16.41 26.40
C CYS A 53 1.36 15.31 27.47
N LYS A 54 0.35 14.44 27.38
CA LYS A 54 0.28 13.19 28.16
C LYS A 54 1.45 12.27 27.83
N HIS A 55 1.77 12.16 26.53
CA HIS A 55 2.97 11.53 26.01
C HIS A 55 3.54 12.37 24.87
N ALA A 56 4.86 12.43 24.74
CA ALA A 56 5.50 13.09 23.62
C ALA A 56 6.65 12.26 23.05
N TYR A 57 6.79 12.31 21.73
CA TYR A 57 7.81 11.58 20.99
C TYR A 57 8.47 12.47 19.96
N GLU A 58 9.77 12.29 19.75
CA GLU A 58 10.52 13.04 18.74
C GLU A 58 11.45 12.16 17.92
N ALA A 59 11.66 12.53 16.66
CA ALA A 59 12.65 11.92 15.79
C ALA A 59 13.35 12.98 14.93
N SER A 60 14.67 12.87 14.85
CA SER A 60 15.47 13.56 13.84
C SER A 60 15.53 12.69 12.58
N LEU A 61 15.20 13.27 11.44
CA LEU A 61 15.06 12.54 10.18
C LEU A 61 16.31 12.70 9.31
N PRO A 62 16.67 11.69 8.50
CA PRO A 62 17.89 11.73 7.68
C PRO A 62 17.84 12.80 6.58
N ASN A 63 16.65 13.25 6.19
CA ASN A 63 16.47 14.39 5.28
C ASN A 63 16.68 15.76 5.98
N GLY A 64 17.11 15.79 7.25
CA GLY A 64 17.29 17.00 8.04
C GLY A 64 16.00 17.58 8.63
N GLY A 65 14.87 16.89 8.45
CA GLY A 65 13.61 17.24 9.10
C GLY A 65 13.53 16.77 10.56
N GLN A 66 12.51 17.23 11.26
CA GLN A 66 12.16 16.81 12.62
C GLN A 66 10.69 16.41 12.67
N LEU A 67 10.41 15.29 13.32
CA LEU A 67 9.06 14.84 13.62
C LEU A 67 8.83 14.94 15.13
N SER A 68 7.71 15.52 15.53
CA SER A 68 7.24 15.56 16.92
C SER A 68 5.83 15.03 16.98
N VAL A 69 5.54 14.23 18.00
CA VAL A 69 4.18 13.80 18.33
C VAL A 69 3.88 14.24 19.75
N CYS A 70 2.75 14.91 19.94
CA CYS A 70 2.18 15.24 21.24
C CYS A 70 0.85 14.54 21.36
N VAL A 71 0.65 13.83 22.46
CA VAL A 71 -0.56 13.05 22.72
C VAL A 71 -1.30 13.77 23.81
N GLU A 72 -2.50 14.22 23.49
CA GLU A 72 -3.40 14.93 24.38
C GLU A 72 -4.48 13.93 24.84
N SER A 73 -4.91 14.04 26.10
CA SER A 73 -6.11 13.31 26.52
C SER A 73 -7.29 13.77 25.67
N GLY A 74 -8.10 12.84 25.21
CA GLY A 74 -9.37 13.21 24.57
C GLY A 74 -10.27 13.98 25.52
N THR A 75 -11.28 14.67 24.98
CA THR A 75 -12.33 15.29 25.81
C THR A 75 -12.99 14.23 26.71
N ASP A 76 -13.45 14.62 27.91
CA ASP A 76 -13.87 13.74 29.01
C ASP A 76 -14.88 12.61 28.65
N ASP A 77 -15.55 12.68 27.50
CA ASP A 77 -16.50 11.67 26.99
C ASP A 77 -15.93 10.73 25.91
N SER A 78 -14.66 10.89 25.52
CA SER A 78 -14.01 10.08 24.48
C SER A 78 -13.08 9.03 25.09
N PHE A 79 -13.26 7.77 24.69
CA PHE A 79 -12.33 6.67 24.97
C PHE A 79 -11.01 6.77 24.16
N CYS A 80 -10.81 7.89 23.46
CA CYS A 80 -9.75 8.09 22.48
C CYS A 80 -8.85 9.22 22.96
N ASP A 81 -7.53 9.02 22.95
CA ASP A 81 -6.58 10.14 23.03
C ASP A 81 -6.50 10.81 21.64
N VAL A 82 -5.94 12.02 21.56
CA VAL A 82 -5.68 12.71 20.29
C VAL A 82 -4.18 12.83 20.10
N ALA A 83 -3.65 12.30 18.99
CA ALA A 83 -2.27 12.55 18.59
C ALA A 83 -2.21 13.77 17.67
N ASN A 84 -1.42 14.76 18.09
CA ASN A 84 -0.99 15.87 17.27
C ASN A 84 0.41 15.60 16.74
N ILE A 85 0.55 15.51 15.41
CA ILE A 85 1.84 15.32 14.75
C ILE A 85 2.28 16.65 14.13
N LEU A 86 3.51 17.04 14.42
CA LEU A 86 4.19 18.16 13.80
C LEU A 86 5.42 17.64 13.04
N TYR A 87 5.44 17.88 11.73
CA TYR A 87 6.60 17.67 10.88
C TYR A 87 7.20 19.02 10.48
N ARG A 88 8.48 19.21 10.80
CA ARG A 88 9.29 20.34 10.36
C ARG A 88 10.26 19.85 9.29
N ALA A 89 10.07 20.29 8.05
CA ALA A 89 10.99 20.00 6.96
C ALA A 89 12.30 20.80 7.11
N LYS A 90 13.34 20.38 6.39
CA LYS A 90 14.67 21.01 6.41
C LYS A 90 14.63 22.48 5.95
N ASN A 91 13.74 22.83 5.03
CA ASN A 91 13.52 24.20 4.56
C ASN A 91 12.76 25.08 5.59
N GLY A 92 12.42 24.53 6.75
CA GLY A 92 11.68 25.22 7.81
C GLY A 92 10.16 25.17 7.66
N ALA A 93 9.63 24.60 6.57
CA ALA A 93 8.20 24.39 6.42
C ALA A 93 7.67 23.48 7.53
N VAL A 94 6.54 23.86 8.11
CA VAL A 94 5.90 23.11 9.19
C VAL A 94 4.55 22.60 8.69
N LYS A 95 4.28 21.32 8.97
CA LYS A 95 3.00 20.66 8.73
C LYS A 95 2.53 20.06 10.04
N GLU A 96 1.26 20.27 10.34
CA GLU A 96 0.61 19.82 11.56
C GLU A 96 -0.71 19.15 11.21
N TRP A 97 -0.99 18.01 11.83
CA TRP A 97 -2.28 17.33 11.71
C TRP A 97 -2.59 16.52 12.96
N LYS A 98 -3.89 16.31 13.19
CA LYS A 98 -4.41 15.57 14.34
C LYS A 98 -5.20 14.35 13.92
N PHE A 99 -5.21 13.33 14.77
CA PHE A 99 -6.07 12.15 14.59
C PHE A 99 -6.33 11.44 15.93
N ASP A 100 -7.47 10.77 15.99
CA ASP A 100 -7.89 10.03 17.19
C ASP A 100 -7.15 8.71 17.33
N ILE A 101 -6.81 8.33 18.55
CA ILE A 101 -6.11 7.07 18.83
C ILE A 101 -6.75 6.33 20.00
N ASN A 102 -6.89 5.02 19.82
CA ASN A 102 -7.50 4.15 20.83
C ASN A 102 -6.39 3.55 21.70
N GLN A 103 -5.93 4.33 22.69
CA GLN A 103 -4.88 4.04 23.69
C GLN A 103 -3.45 3.90 23.15
N ILE A 104 -2.46 4.54 23.81
CA ILE A 104 -1.03 4.43 23.45
C ILE A 104 -0.26 3.40 24.26
N SER A 105 0.55 2.63 23.54
CA SER A 105 1.86 2.17 24.01
C SER A 105 2.94 2.60 22.99
N GLY A 106 4.20 2.76 23.41
CA GLY A 106 5.27 3.34 22.57
C GLY A 106 5.57 2.61 21.23
N PHE A 107 5.04 1.40 21.02
CA PHE A 107 5.23 0.59 19.82
C PHE A 107 4.39 1.02 18.59
N GLN A 108 3.70 2.16 18.67
CA GLN A 108 2.69 2.57 17.67
C GLN A 108 3.24 3.42 16.52
N TYR A 109 4.46 3.94 16.63
CA TYR A 109 5.09 4.75 15.58
C TYR A 109 6.16 3.95 14.88
N ARG A 110 6.13 3.94 13.55
CA ARG A 110 7.18 3.37 12.72
C ARG A 110 7.65 4.38 11.69
N LEU A 111 8.98 4.46 11.57
CA LEU A 111 9.64 5.34 10.62
C LEU A 111 10.51 4.51 9.67
N ASP A 112 10.28 4.70 8.38
CA ASP A 112 11.03 4.06 7.31
C ASP A 112 11.50 5.13 6.31
N ALA A 113 12.65 4.95 5.68
CA ALA A 113 13.15 5.81 4.60
C ALA A 113 13.19 5.01 3.30
N VAL A 114 12.60 5.56 2.23
CA VAL A 114 12.38 4.85 0.96
C VAL A 114 12.63 5.79 -0.22
N ASP A 115 13.41 5.33 -1.20
CA ASP A 115 13.59 6.01 -2.48
C ASP A 115 12.53 5.55 -3.50
N PHE A 116 11.40 6.28 -3.53
CA PHE A 116 10.30 6.04 -4.47
C PHE A 116 10.62 6.49 -5.90
N ALA A 117 11.47 7.50 -6.07
CA ALA A 117 11.80 8.06 -7.38
C ALA A 117 12.98 7.34 -8.07
N GLY A 118 13.78 6.61 -7.31
CA GLY A 118 14.99 5.94 -7.82
C GLY A 118 16.16 6.87 -8.08
N ASN A 119 16.13 8.06 -7.49
CA ASN A 119 17.13 9.10 -7.71
C ASN A 119 18.03 9.32 -6.49
N GLY A 120 17.94 8.44 -5.48
CA GLY A 120 18.69 8.54 -4.23
C GLY A 120 18.11 9.50 -3.20
N HIS A 121 16.98 10.16 -3.49
CA HIS A 121 16.28 11.01 -2.53
C HIS A 121 15.23 10.20 -1.76
N GLU A 122 15.50 9.97 -0.48
CA GLU A 122 14.60 9.23 0.39
C GLU A 122 13.41 10.08 0.84
N VAL A 123 12.22 9.51 0.70
CA VAL A 123 10.98 9.96 1.34
C VAL A 123 10.84 9.23 2.67
N ILE A 124 10.41 9.94 3.71
CA ILE A 124 10.21 9.34 5.03
C ILE A 124 8.78 8.85 5.12
N LEU A 125 8.59 7.59 5.47
CA LEU A 125 7.28 7.05 5.81
C LEU A 125 7.08 7.12 7.32
N LEU A 126 5.96 7.70 7.74
CA LEU A 126 5.46 7.60 9.10
C LEU A 126 4.25 6.68 9.11
N GLY A 127 4.39 5.51 9.71
CA GLY A 127 3.28 4.64 10.05
C GLY A 127 2.83 4.87 11.48
N VAL A 128 1.54 5.07 11.68
CA VAL A 128 0.91 5.06 13.01
C VAL A 128 -0.10 3.93 13.10
N MET A 129 0.13 3.01 14.05
CA MET A 129 -0.80 1.93 14.34
C MET A 129 -1.99 2.48 15.14
N ARG A 130 -3.17 2.44 14.53
CA ARG A 130 -4.44 2.96 15.08
C ARG A 130 -5.11 1.97 16.01
N MET A 131 -5.03 0.68 15.68
CA MET A 131 -5.57 -0.40 16.49
C MET A 131 -4.96 -1.73 16.08
N MET A 132 -5.13 -2.73 16.94
CA MET A 132 -4.82 -4.12 16.64
C MET A 132 -5.97 -5.01 17.10
N THR A 133 -6.42 -5.94 16.26
CA THR A 133 -7.50 -6.87 16.63
C THR A 133 -6.96 -8.00 17.49
N SER A 134 -7.73 -8.41 18.50
CA SER A 134 -7.50 -9.69 19.18
C SER A 134 -7.80 -10.87 18.24
N GLY A 135 -7.04 -11.96 18.37
CA GLY A 135 -7.22 -13.18 17.58
C GLY A 135 -6.26 -13.25 16.38
N ILE A 136 -6.67 -12.73 15.21
CA ILE A 136 -5.83 -12.79 14.00
C ILE A 136 -4.78 -11.66 13.92
N CYS A 137 -4.64 -10.84 14.96
CA CYS A 137 -3.65 -9.76 15.12
C CYS A 137 -3.47 -8.87 13.88
N ILE A 138 -4.59 -8.42 13.31
CA ILE A 138 -4.56 -7.40 12.27
C ILE A 138 -4.21 -6.09 12.92
N ALA A 139 -3.11 -5.48 12.51
CA ALA A 139 -2.74 -4.12 12.84
C ALA A 139 -3.24 -3.18 11.75
N TYR A 140 -4.01 -2.18 12.16
CA TYR A 140 -4.51 -1.12 11.31
C TYR A 140 -3.56 0.06 11.41
N TRP A 141 -2.93 0.41 10.30
CA TRP A 141 -1.99 1.50 10.19
C TRP A 141 -2.56 2.61 9.31
N THR A 142 -2.20 3.84 9.64
CA THR A 142 -2.24 4.96 8.71
C THR A 142 -0.79 5.34 8.38
N VAL A 143 -0.47 5.46 7.11
CA VAL A 143 0.89 5.72 6.63
C VAL A 143 0.93 7.02 5.84
N TRP A 144 1.80 7.93 6.26
CA TRP A 144 2.07 9.18 5.57
C TRP A 144 3.46 9.16 4.96
N ALA A 145 3.60 9.76 3.78
CA ALA A 145 4.88 10.12 3.21
C ALA A 145 5.21 11.57 3.54
N LEU A 146 6.40 11.79 4.12
CA LEU A 146 6.94 13.07 4.51
C LEU A 146 8.11 13.41 3.57
N SER A 147 8.00 14.53 2.87
CA SER A 147 9.00 15.08 1.96
C SER A 147 9.23 16.57 2.23
N GLU A 148 10.22 17.18 1.57
CA GLU A 148 10.46 18.62 1.72
C GLU A 148 9.28 19.48 1.24
N ASP A 149 8.47 18.93 0.31
CA ASP A 149 7.32 19.60 -0.30
C ASP A 149 6.04 19.46 0.54
N GLY A 150 5.97 18.47 1.43
CA GLY A 150 4.83 18.32 2.33
C GLY A 150 4.62 16.92 2.88
N VAL A 151 3.36 16.68 3.27
CA VAL A 151 2.87 15.44 3.83
C VAL A 151 1.75 14.93 2.93
N SER A 152 1.80 13.65 2.57
CA SER A 152 0.77 13.02 1.73
C SER A 152 -0.57 12.89 2.47
N ASP A 153 -1.60 12.45 1.75
CA ASP A 153 -2.75 11.87 2.42
C ASP A 153 -2.37 10.57 3.15
N GLY A 154 -3.17 10.20 4.16
CA GLY A 154 -2.97 8.99 4.92
C GLY A 154 -3.35 7.74 4.12
N LEU A 155 -2.40 6.85 3.88
CA LEU A 155 -2.64 5.55 3.27
C LEU A 155 -3.03 4.53 4.34
N LEU A 156 -4.23 3.96 4.23
CA LEU A 156 -4.70 2.92 5.14
C LEU A 156 -4.09 1.56 4.79
N VAL A 157 -3.53 0.90 5.79
CA VAL A 157 -2.94 -0.44 5.66
C VAL A 157 -3.42 -1.35 6.78
N GLU A 158 -3.81 -2.56 6.43
CA GLU A 158 -4.28 -3.58 7.36
C GLU A 158 -3.46 -4.86 7.16
N ASP A 159 -2.47 -5.07 8.02
CA ASP A 159 -1.52 -6.18 7.89
C ASP A 159 -1.22 -6.85 9.24
N TYR A 160 -0.44 -7.92 9.23
CA TYR A 160 0.05 -8.60 10.42
C TYR A 160 1.23 -7.83 11.05
N GLY A 161 0.93 -6.69 11.70
CA GLY A 161 1.92 -5.90 12.45
C GLY A 161 2.87 -5.08 11.56
N ARG A 162 2.55 -4.90 10.27
CA ARG A 162 3.37 -4.15 9.32
C ARG A 162 2.58 -3.00 8.72
N MET A 163 3.24 -1.87 8.52
CA MET A 163 2.62 -0.67 7.91
C MET A 163 2.57 -0.74 6.37
N GLY A 164 2.72 -1.93 5.79
CA GLY A 164 2.84 -2.17 4.34
C GLY A 164 4.29 -2.42 3.89
N PHE A 165 4.49 -2.50 2.58
CA PHE A 165 5.73 -3.00 1.99
C PHE A 165 6.25 -2.10 0.88
N PRO A 166 7.29 -1.30 1.15
CA PRO A 166 8.10 -0.73 0.09
C PRO A 166 8.80 -1.85 -0.67
N THR A 167 8.57 -1.88 -1.97
CA THR A 167 8.96 -2.96 -2.87
C THR A 167 9.50 -2.38 -4.17
N ARG A 168 10.44 -3.06 -4.82
CA ARG A 168 11.04 -2.62 -6.08
C ARG A 168 11.19 -3.81 -7.02
N SER A 169 10.79 -3.62 -8.27
CA SER A 169 11.07 -4.54 -9.36
C SER A 169 12.55 -4.50 -9.74
N ASN A 170 13.14 -5.66 -10.05
CA ASN A 170 14.56 -5.74 -10.42
C ASN A 170 14.83 -4.93 -11.70
N GLY A 171 15.70 -3.92 -11.60
CA GLY A 171 16.10 -3.07 -12.73
C GLY A 171 15.26 -1.82 -12.94
N GLU A 172 14.16 -1.65 -12.19
CA GLU A 172 13.36 -0.43 -12.19
C GLU A 172 13.94 0.58 -11.16
N PRO A 173 13.98 1.88 -11.49
CA PRO A 173 14.65 2.86 -10.63
C PRO A 173 13.87 3.10 -9.32
N GLY A 174 12.54 3.21 -9.37
CA GLY A 174 11.71 3.62 -8.25
C GLY A 174 11.11 2.49 -7.43
N ALA A 175 10.84 2.75 -6.15
CA ALA A 175 10.04 1.86 -5.30
C ALA A 175 8.52 2.08 -5.51
N LEU A 176 7.74 1.06 -5.16
CA LEU A 176 6.29 1.11 -4.96
C LEU A 176 5.97 0.73 -3.52
N MET A 177 4.82 1.16 -3.03
CA MET A 177 4.27 0.76 -1.75
C MET A 177 3.17 -0.27 -1.98
N LEU A 178 3.38 -1.52 -1.57
CA LEU A 178 2.32 -2.53 -1.50
C LEU A 178 1.60 -2.37 -0.16
N ALA A 179 0.42 -1.76 -0.22
CA ALA A 179 -0.50 -1.59 0.89
C ALA A 179 -1.53 -2.71 0.89
N THR A 180 -1.91 -3.16 2.09
CA THR A 180 -2.79 -4.30 2.28
C THR A 180 -4.10 -3.91 2.94
N GLN A 181 -5.17 -4.64 2.60
CA GLN A 181 -6.50 -4.43 3.17
C GLN A 181 -7.21 -5.76 3.33
N TRP A 182 -7.95 -5.94 4.42
CA TRP A 182 -8.80 -7.11 4.59
C TRP A 182 -10.17 -6.89 3.97
N ARG A 183 -10.64 -7.89 3.23
CA ARG A 183 -11.99 -7.92 2.65
C ARG A 183 -12.68 -9.26 2.88
N GLY A 184 -14.00 -9.22 2.99
CA GLY A 184 -14.83 -10.41 2.83
C GLY A 184 -15.02 -10.71 1.34
N GLY A 185 -15.26 -11.97 0.99
CA GLY A 185 -15.55 -12.35 -0.38
C GLY A 185 -16.03 -13.78 -0.49
N THR A 186 -16.60 -14.14 -1.63
CA THR A 186 -17.16 -15.48 -1.87
C THR A 186 -16.50 -16.12 -3.09
N GLU A 187 -16.03 -17.36 -2.94
CA GLU A 187 -15.51 -18.18 -4.04
C GLU A 187 -16.56 -19.24 -4.42
N PRO A 188 -16.81 -19.52 -5.71
CA PRO A 188 -17.80 -20.52 -6.14
C PRO A 188 -17.64 -21.89 -5.46
N ASP A 189 -16.40 -22.37 -5.33
CA ASP A 189 -16.11 -23.72 -4.81
C ASP A 189 -15.80 -23.76 -3.32
N ARG A 190 -15.64 -22.59 -2.66
CA ARG A 190 -15.16 -22.51 -1.28
C ARG A 190 -16.00 -21.61 -0.37
N GLY A 191 -17.07 -21.03 -0.91
CA GLY A 191 -17.97 -20.15 -0.20
C GLY A 191 -17.29 -18.88 0.34
N PHE A 192 -17.94 -18.27 1.33
CA PHE A 192 -17.50 -17.03 1.96
C PHE A 192 -16.17 -17.20 2.71
N GLY A 193 -15.31 -16.19 2.66
CA GLY A 193 -14.03 -16.15 3.35
C GLY A 193 -13.51 -14.73 3.54
N LYS A 194 -12.45 -14.62 4.33
CA LYS A 194 -11.69 -13.37 4.52
C LYS A 194 -10.44 -13.41 3.65
N TYR A 195 -10.11 -12.31 3.00
CA TYR A 195 -9.00 -12.19 2.05
C TYR A 195 -8.13 -11.01 2.41
N LEU A 196 -6.81 -11.21 2.32
CA LEU A 196 -5.86 -10.12 2.32
C LEU A 196 -5.65 -9.68 0.88
N LEU A 197 -6.01 -8.44 0.58
CA LEU A 197 -5.77 -7.80 -0.70
C LEU A 197 -4.49 -6.97 -0.58
N GLY A 198 -3.67 -6.99 -1.62
CA GLY A 198 -2.53 -6.10 -1.79
C GLY A 198 -2.76 -5.22 -3.00
N VAL A 199 -2.50 -3.92 -2.86
CA VAL A 199 -2.58 -2.90 -3.90
C VAL A 199 -1.29 -2.09 -3.91
N TRP A 200 -0.73 -1.84 -5.10
CA TRP A 200 0.48 -1.05 -5.28
C TRP A 200 0.10 0.41 -5.35
N TYR A 201 0.88 1.23 -4.67
CA TYR A 201 0.81 2.67 -4.70
C TYR A 201 2.15 3.22 -5.10
N ARG A 202 2.11 4.22 -5.98
CA ARG A 202 3.25 5.04 -6.29
C ARG A 202 3.16 6.34 -5.51
N TYR A 203 4.29 6.82 -5.01
CA TYR A 203 4.39 8.16 -4.45
C TYR A 203 4.90 9.11 -5.54
N GLU A 204 4.04 10.00 -6.02
CA GLU A 204 4.35 11.00 -7.04
C GLU A 204 3.66 12.31 -6.68
N ASN A 205 4.29 13.45 -7.00
CA ASN A 205 3.71 14.79 -6.78
C ASN A 205 3.20 15.03 -5.35
N GLY A 206 3.91 14.47 -4.36
CA GLY A 206 3.58 14.65 -2.95
C GLY A 206 2.49 13.73 -2.42
N ASN A 207 1.92 12.82 -3.23
CA ASN A 207 0.80 11.97 -2.78
C ASN A 207 0.85 10.53 -3.32
N TRP A 208 -0.03 9.68 -2.77
CA TRP A 208 -0.19 8.29 -3.15
C TRP A 208 -1.14 8.14 -4.33
N HIS A 209 -0.70 7.37 -5.33
CA HIS A 209 -1.49 7.03 -6.51
C HIS A 209 -1.53 5.52 -6.67
N SER A 210 -2.73 4.94 -6.70
CA SER A 210 -2.86 3.50 -6.91
C SER A 210 -2.42 3.12 -8.34
N VAL A 211 -1.61 2.07 -8.44
CA VAL A 211 -1.16 1.50 -9.71
C VAL A 211 -2.15 0.42 -10.09
N LEU A 212 -3.29 0.82 -10.63
CA LEU A 212 -4.33 -0.10 -11.10
C LEU A 212 -4.05 -0.50 -12.55
N TYR A 213 -4.42 -1.72 -12.92
CA TYR A 213 -4.34 -2.26 -14.29
C TYR A 213 -2.92 -2.41 -14.88
N ASP A 214 -1.89 -2.21 -14.07
CA ASP A 214 -0.54 -2.63 -14.41
C ASP A 214 -0.44 -4.15 -14.36
N ARG A 215 0.03 -4.76 -15.45
CA ARG A 215 0.19 -6.21 -15.54
C ARG A 215 1.37 -6.71 -14.72
N ASP A 216 2.37 -5.86 -14.51
CA ASP A 216 3.53 -6.17 -13.70
C ASP A 216 3.25 -5.93 -12.21
N HIS A 217 2.23 -5.14 -11.86
CA HIS A 217 1.78 -4.86 -10.48
C HIS A 217 0.25 -5.03 -10.31
N PRO A 218 -0.30 -6.24 -10.52
CA PRO A 218 -1.73 -6.49 -10.45
C PRO A 218 -2.20 -6.53 -8.99
N VAL A 219 -3.46 -6.18 -8.71
CA VAL A 219 -4.05 -6.42 -7.38
C VAL A 219 -3.92 -7.90 -7.00
N ILE A 220 -3.31 -8.17 -5.84
CA ILE A 220 -3.15 -9.53 -5.35
C ILE A 220 -4.20 -9.79 -4.29
N TYR A 221 -4.78 -10.99 -4.28
CA TYR A 221 -5.56 -11.46 -3.16
C TYR A 221 -5.06 -12.82 -2.68
N ARG A 222 -5.16 -13.05 -1.37
CA ARG A 222 -4.96 -14.35 -0.75
C ARG A 222 -6.02 -14.60 0.29
N ARG A 223 -6.73 -15.72 0.15
CA ARG A 223 -7.67 -16.19 1.17
C ARG A 223 -6.93 -16.49 2.47
N TYR A 224 -7.46 -15.97 3.57
CA TYR A 224 -7.01 -16.34 4.91
C TYR A 224 -7.34 -17.81 5.18
N LEU A 225 -6.33 -18.55 5.61
CA LEU A 225 -6.50 -19.89 6.18
C LEU A 225 -5.71 -19.93 7.48
N PHE A 226 -6.31 -20.45 8.54
CA PHE A 226 -5.71 -20.51 9.88
C PHE A 226 -4.36 -21.25 9.90
N SER A 227 -4.15 -22.18 8.96
CA SER A 227 -2.85 -22.86 8.78
C SER A 227 -1.68 -21.93 8.44
N HIS A 228 -1.94 -20.70 8.00
CA HIS A 228 -0.91 -19.68 7.71
C HIS A 228 -0.61 -18.76 8.89
N GLU A 229 -1.21 -19.01 10.06
CA GLU A 229 -1.00 -18.23 11.28
C GLU A 229 0.49 -18.14 11.67
N LYS A 230 1.33 -19.12 11.31
CA LYS A 230 2.78 -19.06 11.57
C LYS A 230 3.53 -17.98 10.77
N GLU A 231 3.00 -17.54 9.63
CA GLU A 231 3.57 -16.43 8.85
C GLU A 231 3.39 -15.09 9.59
N ARG A 232 2.37 -14.98 10.47
CA ARG A 232 2.11 -13.82 11.34
C ARG A 232 3.22 -13.63 12.36
N ASP A 233 3.59 -14.70 13.05
CA ASP A 233 4.52 -14.64 14.18
C ASP A 233 5.97 -14.38 13.72
N GLN A 234 6.32 -14.80 12.49
CA GLN A 234 7.62 -14.52 11.87
C GLN A 234 7.74 -13.06 11.37
N GLY A 235 6.62 -12.35 11.21
CA GLY A 235 6.57 -10.96 10.75
C GLY A 235 6.40 -9.93 11.85
N ALA A 236 5.87 -10.34 13.01
CA ALA A 236 5.49 -9.47 14.13
C ALA A 236 6.62 -9.15 15.12
N GLY A 237 7.79 -9.78 14.97
CA GLY A 237 8.95 -9.55 15.83
C GLY A 237 10.24 -9.46 15.01
N ALA A 238 10.95 -8.35 15.18
CA ALA A 238 12.34 -8.14 14.78
C ALA A 238 12.68 -8.15 13.27
N GLU A 239 12.91 -6.93 12.79
CA GLU A 239 14.02 -6.56 11.91
C GLU A 239 13.90 -6.91 10.40
N ASP A 240 14.13 -5.86 9.60
CA ASP A 240 14.76 -5.87 8.27
C ASP A 240 13.95 -6.28 7.05
N TYR A 241 12.77 -5.69 6.83
CA TYR A 241 12.06 -5.79 5.54
C TYR A 241 12.06 -7.22 4.98
N LYS A 242 12.00 -8.24 5.85
CA LYS A 242 12.14 -9.62 5.38
C LYS A 242 11.05 -9.90 4.36
N PRO A 243 11.39 -10.57 3.23
CA PRO A 243 10.45 -10.90 2.18
C PRO A 243 9.14 -11.40 2.76
N VAL A 244 8.07 -10.69 2.45
CA VAL A 244 6.75 -11.07 2.88
C VAL A 244 6.37 -12.31 2.09
N THR A 245 6.21 -13.41 2.80
CA THR A 245 5.91 -14.68 2.17
C THR A 245 4.48 -14.71 1.67
N TRP A 246 3.56 -13.92 2.24
CA TRP A 246 2.14 -14.06 1.95
C TRP A 246 1.78 -13.77 0.49
N TYR A 247 2.24 -12.65 -0.07
CA TYR A 247 1.91 -12.30 -1.45
C TYR A 247 2.70 -13.19 -2.41
N ARG A 248 3.95 -13.51 -2.08
CA ARG A 248 4.78 -14.41 -2.90
C ARG A 248 4.30 -15.85 -2.94
N HIS A 249 3.51 -16.27 -1.94
CA HIS A 249 3.01 -17.64 -1.84
C HIS A 249 2.19 -18.03 -3.07
N LYS A 250 2.39 -19.26 -3.59
CA LYS A 250 1.71 -19.79 -4.78
C LYS A 250 0.18 -19.78 -4.75
N SER A 251 -0.42 -19.61 -3.56
CA SER A 251 -1.87 -19.50 -3.38
C SER A 251 -2.39 -18.08 -3.55
N ALA A 252 -1.53 -17.06 -3.49
CA ALA A 252 -1.90 -15.69 -3.82
C ALA A 252 -2.17 -15.62 -5.32
N ARG A 253 -3.22 -14.91 -5.72
CA ARG A 253 -3.68 -14.84 -7.09
C ARG A 253 -3.72 -13.38 -7.54
N PRO A 254 -3.25 -13.06 -8.76
CA PRO A 254 -3.43 -11.73 -9.31
C PRO A 254 -4.88 -11.58 -9.82
N VAL A 255 -5.46 -10.41 -9.65
CA VAL A 255 -6.65 -9.94 -10.35
C VAL A 255 -6.18 -9.04 -11.48
N VAL A 256 -6.38 -9.48 -12.72
CA VAL A 256 -6.02 -8.72 -13.92
C VAL A 256 -7.31 -8.43 -14.70
N GLY A 257 -7.82 -7.21 -14.62
CA GLY A 257 -9.06 -6.80 -15.30
C GLY A 257 -9.88 -5.77 -14.51
N PRO A 258 -11.04 -5.33 -15.01
CA PRO A 258 -11.99 -4.58 -14.17
C PRO A 258 -12.32 -5.44 -12.95
N TYR A 259 -12.10 -4.86 -11.76
CA TYR A 259 -12.41 -5.52 -10.50
C TYR A 259 -13.85 -6.02 -10.56
N PRO A 260 -14.15 -7.29 -10.22
CA PRO A 260 -15.53 -7.65 -9.99
C PRO A 260 -16.03 -6.72 -8.89
N ASP A 261 -17.15 -6.02 -9.13
CA ASP A 261 -17.77 -5.15 -8.13
C ASP A 261 -17.97 -5.90 -6.79
N ASP A 262 -18.11 -7.22 -6.86
CA ASP A 262 -18.20 -8.18 -5.75
C ASP A 262 -16.95 -8.24 -4.84
N PHE A 263 -15.77 -7.80 -5.29
CA PHE A 263 -14.54 -7.70 -4.49
C PHE A 263 -14.27 -6.28 -3.96
N LEU A 264 -14.98 -5.27 -4.49
CA LEU A 264 -14.84 -3.85 -4.14
C LEU A 264 -16.04 -3.29 -3.38
N VAL A 265 -16.98 -4.12 -2.91
CA VAL A 265 -18.05 -3.65 -2.05
C VAL A 265 -17.43 -3.10 -0.76
N GLU A 266 -17.37 -1.78 -0.67
CA GLU A 266 -17.08 -1.06 0.57
C GLU A 266 -18.10 -1.48 1.63
N PRO A 267 -17.69 -1.63 2.91
CA PRO A 267 -18.66 -1.61 4.00
C PRO A 267 -19.37 -0.25 4.11
#